data_AF-A0A2V9ULB8-F1
#
_entry.id   AF-A0A2V9ULB8-F1
#
_cell.length_a   1.000
_cell.length_b   1.000
_cell.length_c   1.000
_cell.angle_alpha   90.00
_cell.angle_beta   90.00
_cell.angle_gamma   90.00
#
_symmetry.space_group_name_H-M   'P 1'
#
loop_
_entity.id
_entity.type
_entity.pdbx_description
1 polymer ?
#
loop_
_entity_poly.entity_id
_entity_poly.type
_entity_poly.pdbx_seq_one_letter_code
_entity_poly.pdbx_strand_id
1 'polypeptide(L)'
;MNSRSQKLGFLLLALTLTVGLIVPSALAKGKTFTGTVSDSMCGVKHAMPGDAAGCTRACVSKGSKYALVVDDKVYILDTTDKAALDTLDKQAGAKATVTGTEKDNTITVSSVKAAQ
;
A
#
# COMPACT_ATOMS: atom_id res chain seq x y z
N MET A 1 -59.63 24.99 -41.22
CA MET A 1 -60.27 25.58 -40.03
C MET A 1 -60.58 24.41 -39.09
N ASN A 2 -59.62 24.00 -38.27
CA ASN A 2 -59.18 24.50 -36.95
C ASN A 2 -59.72 23.60 -35.81
N SER A 3 -58.78 22.80 -35.31
CA SER A 3 -58.91 21.73 -34.31
C SER A 3 -59.56 22.25 -33.03
N ARG A 4 -60.70 21.64 -32.67
CA ARG A 4 -61.39 21.82 -31.41
C ARG A 4 -61.69 20.45 -30.83
N SER A 5 -61.56 20.36 -29.51
CA SER A 5 -61.99 19.25 -28.66
C SER A 5 -60.95 18.10 -28.65
N GLN A 6 -60.34 17.70 -27.52
CA GLN A 6 -60.87 17.64 -26.17
C GLN A 6 -59.72 17.56 -25.16
N LYS A 7 -59.87 18.32 -24.07
CA LYS A 7 -59.20 18.05 -22.80
C LYS A 7 -59.66 16.67 -22.27
N LEU A 8 -58.89 16.13 -21.33
CA LEU A 8 -59.14 14.92 -20.52
C LEU A 8 -58.78 13.58 -21.15
N GLY A 9 -57.55 13.14 -20.88
CA GLY A 9 -57.14 11.74 -20.83
C GLY A 9 -56.00 11.65 -19.82
N PHE A 10 -56.30 11.76 -18.53
CA PHE A 10 -56.31 10.59 -17.65
C PHE A 10 -54.97 9.84 -17.64
N LEU A 11 -54.23 10.07 -16.54
CA LEU A 11 -53.63 9.04 -15.70
C LEU A 11 -52.45 8.23 -16.27
N LEU A 12 -51.47 8.03 -15.36
CA LEU A 12 -50.41 7.02 -15.37
C LEU A 12 -49.21 7.34 -16.27
N LEU A 13 -48.08 7.73 -15.66
CA LEU A 13 -47.17 6.71 -15.14
C LEU A 13 -46.02 7.40 -14.37
N ALA A 14 -46.16 7.43 -13.05
CA ALA A 14 -45.04 7.66 -12.15
C ALA A 14 -44.14 6.41 -12.19
N LEU A 15 -42.94 6.53 -12.73
CA LEU A 15 -41.85 5.59 -12.48
C LEU A 15 -40.51 6.31 -12.58
N THR A 16 -40.22 7.15 -11.59
CA THR A 16 -38.87 7.66 -11.37
C THR A 16 -38.01 6.50 -10.86
N LEU A 17 -37.26 5.88 -11.77
CA LEU A 17 -36.26 4.86 -11.47
C LEU A 17 -35.07 5.52 -10.76
N THR A 18 -35.11 5.60 -9.43
CA THR A 18 -33.94 5.99 -8.63
C THR A 18 -32.94 4.84 -8.67
N VAL A 19 -32.02 4.89 -9.63
CA VAL A 19 -30.84 4.03 -9.66
C VAL A 19 -29.98 4.42 -8.46
N GLY A 20 -30.00 3.58 -7.42
CA GLY A 20 -29.09 3.70 -6.29
C GLY A 20 -27.65 3.58 -6.80
N LEU A 21 -26.86 4.64 -6.60
CA LEU A 21 -25.41 4.58 -6.73
C LEU A 21 -24.90 3.58 -5.68
N ILE A 22 -24.65 2.35 -6.09
CA ILE A 22 -23.82 1.42 -5.35
C ILE A 22 -22.39 1.95 -5.54
N VAL A 23 -21.91 2.73 -4.58
CA VAL A 23 -20.50 3.09 -4.50
C VAL A 23 -19.76 1.79 -4.16
N PRO A 24 -18.95 1.19 -5.04
CA PRO A 24 -18.07 0.13 -4.60
C PRO A 24 -17.14 0.78 -3.58
N SER A 25 -17.29 0.39 -2.32
CA SER A 25 -16.29 0.64 -1.29
C SER A 25 -15.02 -0.03 -1.78
N ALA A 26 -14.18 0.77 -2.44
CA ALA A 26 -12.83 0.39 -2.79
C ALA A 26 -12.14 0.10 -1.46
N LEU A 27 -12.15 -1.18 -1.06
CA LEU A 27 -11.22 -1.73 -0.11
C LEU A 27 -9.87 -1.27 -0.62
N ALA A 28 -9.26 -0.30 0.09
CA ALA A 28 -7.92 0.17 -0.21
C ALA A 28 -6.99 -1.01 -0.02
N LYS A 29 -6.86 -1.83 -1.07
CA LYS A 29 -5.87 -2.90 -1.15
C LYS A 29 -4.55 -2.16 -1.06
N GLY A 30 -3.86 -2.33 0.08
CA GLY A 30 -2.51 -1.78 0.26
C GLY A 30 -1.67 -2.08 -0.97
N LYS A 31 -0.86 -1.11 -1.39
CA LYS A 31 0.06 -1.30 -2.52
C LYS A 31 1.12 -2.31 -2.10
N THR A 32 1.50 -3.17 -3.04
CA THR A 32 2.57 -4.15 -2.82
C THR A 32 3.87 -3.62 -3.40
N PHE A 33 4.92 -3.68 -2.61
CA PHE A 33 6.27 -3.23 -2.93
C PHE A 33 7.22 -4.41 -2.76
N THR A 34 7.97 -4.75 -3.81
CA THR A 34 8.99 -5.80 -3.74
C THR A 34 10.35 -5.18 -3.89
N GLY A 35 11.22 -5.39 -2.92
CA GLY A 35 12.54 -4.76 -2.88
C GLY A 35 13.48 -5.46 -1.92
N THR A 36 14.69 -4.94 -1.78
CA THR A 36 15.67 -5.45 -0.82
C THR A 36 15.45 -4.78 0.53
N VAL A 37 15.34 -5.54 1.61
CA VAL A 37 15.26 -4.99 2.97
C VAL A 37 16.62 -4.44 3.36
N SER A 38 16.64 -3.17 3.73
CA SER A 38 17.81 -2.44 4.22
C SER A 38 17.41 -1.65 5.47
N ASP A 39 18.29 -0.82 6.00
CA ASP A 39 17.98 0.12 7.07
C ASP A 39 17.94 1.56 6.54
N SER A 40 17.14 2.39 7.21
CA SER A 40 16.97 3.81 6.86
C SER A 40 18.24 4.66 7.00
N MET A 41 19.29 4.15 7.65
CA MET A 41 20.57 4.85 7.83
C MET A 41 21.58 4.50 6.71
N CYS A 42 21.52 3.29 6.15
CA CYS A 42 22.39 2.84 5.07
C CYS A 42 21.83 3.14 3.67
N GLY A 43 20.49 3.18 3.50
CA GLY A 43 19.84 3.54 2.24
C GLY A 43 20.33 2.74 1.03
N VAL A 44 20.39 3.37 -0.16
CA VAL A 44 20.90 2.73 -1.41
C VAL A 44 22.42 2.49 -1.36
N LYS A 45 23.11 3.04 -0.35
CA LYS A 45 24.56 3.27 -0.37
C LYS A 45 25.30 2.24 0.48
N HIS A 46 24.84 0.99 0.53
CA HIS A 46 25.56 -0.12 1.17
C HIS A 46 26.92 -0.33 0.46
N ALA A 47 27.88 0.52 0.82
CA ALA A 47 29.26 0.56 0.35
C ALA A 47 30.20 -0.15 1.35
N MET A 48 29.65 -1.04 2.17
CA MET A 48 30.45 -1.95 2.98
C MET A 48 30.45 -3.33 2.31
N PRO A 49 31.59 -3.83 1.83
CA PRO A 49 31.71 -5.23 1.42
C PRO A 49 31.45 -6.12 2.64
N GLY A 50 30.31 -6.82 2.67
CA GLY A 50 29.95 -7.69 3.79
C GLY A 50 28.45 -7.77 4.09
N ASP A 51 28.13 -8.51 5.16
CA ASP A 51 26.80 -8.95 5.64
C ASP A 51 25.78 -7.79 5.78
N ALA A 52 25.07 -7.47 4.70
CA ALA A 52 24.03 -6.45 4.67
C ALA A 52 22.93 -6.71 5.72
N ALA A 53 22.67 -7.99 6.01
CA ALA A 53 21.78 -8.42 7.08
C ALA A 53 22.28 -7.94 8.46
N GLY A 54 23.55 -8.20 8.79
CA GLY A 54 24.20 -7.79 10.03
C GLY A 54 24.21 -6.27 10.21
N CYS A 55 24.48 -5.51 9.14
CA CYS A 55 24.43 -4.05 9.17
C CYS A 55 23.02 -3.52 9.48
N THR A 56 22.02 -4.04 8.77
CA THR A 56 20.61 -3.67 8.97
C THR A 56 20.18 -3.94 10.42
N ARG A 57 20.50 -5.13 10.94
CA ARG A 57 20.20 -5.51 12.33
C ARG A 57 20.90 -4.61 13.35
N ALA A 58 22.15 -4.24 13.10
CA ALA A 58 22.90 -3.33 13.97
C ALA A 58 22.28 -1.93 13.99
N CYS A 59 21.84 -1.41 12.84
CA CYS A 59 21.16 -0.12 12.74
C CYS A 59 19.81 -0.12 13.46
N VAL A 60 19.00 -1.17 13.28
CA VAL A 60 17.69 -1.30 13.95
C VAL A 60 17.87 -1.46 15.47
N SER A 61 18.88 -2.21 15.90
CA SER A 61 19.24 -2.32 17.33
C SER A 61 19.65 -0.99 17.96
N LYS A 62 20.18 -0.05 17.17
CA LYS A 62 20.49 1.33 17.58
C LYS A 62 19.29 2.29 17.50
N GLY A 63 18.10 1.81 17.12
CA GLY A 63 16.88 2.59 17.03
C GLY A 63 16.50 3.04 15.61
N SER A 64 17.15 2.54 14.58
CA SER A 64 16.79 2.87 13.19
C SER A 64 15.54 2.11 12.73
N LYS A 65 14.80 2.70 11.77
CA LYS A 65 13.67 2.03 11.11
C LYS A 65 14.18 1.13 9.97
N TYR A 66 13.47 0.04 9.70
CA TYR A 66 13.66 -0.75 8.49
C TYR A 66 13.33 0.08 7.25
N ALA A 67 14.00 -0.21 6.15
CA ALA A 67 13.73 0.37 4.85
C ALA A 67 13.62 -0.72 3.78
N LEU A 68 12.88 -0.43 2.72
CA LEU A 68 12.78 -1.26 1.53
C LEU A 68 13.35 -0.49 0.35
N VAL A 69 14.39 -1.04 -0.26
CA VAL A 69 14.99 -0.51 -1.47
C VAL A 69 14.33 -1.17 -2.67
N VAL A 70 13.52 -0.40 -3.39
CA VAL A 70 12.86 -0.82 -4.63
C VAL A 70 13.56 -0.11 -5.77
N ASP A 71 14.32 -0.85 -6.56
CA ASP A 71 15.23 -0.32 -7.58
C ASP A 71 16.18 0.73 -6.97
N ASP A 72 16.00 2.02 -7.28
CA ASP A 72 16.80 3.14 -6.77
C ASP A 72 16.10 3.95 -5.66
N LYS A 73 14.90 3.53 -5.23
CA LYS A 73 14.09 4.24 -4.23
C LYS A 73 14.17 3.55 -2.87
N VAL A 74 14.40 4.35 -1.83
CA VAL A 74 14.34 3.89 -0.43
C VAL A 74 13.00 4.29 0.17
N TYR A 75 12.28 3.30 0.68
CA TYR A 75 11.03 3.49 1.42
C TYR A 75 11.23 3.12 2.89
N ILE A 76 10.85 3.99 3.81
CA ILE A 76 10.89 3.68 5.24
C ILE A 76 9.70 2.77 5.55
N LEU A 77 9.95 1.64 6.20
CA LEU A 77 8.90 0.72 6.64
C LEU A 77 8.45 1.11 8.05
N ASP A 78 7.23 1.63 8.16
CA ASP A 78 6.60 1.89 9.44
C ASP A 78 5.68 0.72 9.80
N THR A 79 6.05 0.00 10.84
CA THR A 79 5.29 -1.13 11.35
C THR A 79 5.50 -1.26 12.86
N THR A 80 4.41 -1.55 13.56
CA THR A 80 4.43 -1.95 14.98
C THR A 80 4.21 -3.45 15.14
N ASP A 81 4.05 -4.17 14.02
CA ASP A 81 3.66 -5.57 13.99
C ASP A 81 4.87 -6.47 14.23
N LYS A 82 4.89 -7.19 15.36
CA LYS A 82 6.07 -7.97 15.76
C LYS A 82 6.41 -9.09 14.76
N ALA A 83 5.40 -9.67 14.10
CA ALA A 83 5.59 -10.68 13.06
C ALA A 83 6.21 -10.08 11.78
N ALA A 84 5.79 -8.88 11.40
CA ALA A 84 6.38 -8.14 10.29
C ALA A 84 7.84 -7.79 10.61
N LEU A 85 8.14 -7.31 11.82
CA LEU A 85 9.50 -7.01 12.27
C LEU A 85 10.41 -8.25 12.27
N ASP A 86 9.92 -9.39 12.75
CA ASP A 86 10.67 -10.66 12.72
C ASP A 86 10.95 -11.12 11.28
N THR A 87 9.97 -10.95 10.38
CA THR A 87 10.16 -11.25 8.96
C THR A 87 11.17 -10.31 8.31
N LEU A 88 11.11 -9.01 8.61
CA LEU A 88 12.08 -8.02 8.11
C LEU A 88 13.49 -8.29 8.65
N ASP A 89 13.64 -8.70 9.90
CA ASP A 89 14.93 -9.09 10.48
C ASP A 89 15.52 -10.32 9.77
N LYS A 90 14.69 -11.34 9.52
CA LYS A 90 15.08 -12.54 8.75
C LYS A 90 15.41 -12.25 7.31
N GLN A 91 14.76 -11.25 6.72
CA GLN A 91 14.96 -10.85 5.32
C GLN A 91 15.90 -9.66 5.19
N ALA A 92 16.58 -9.24 6.27
CA ALA A 92 17.53 -8.14 6.23
C ALA A 92 18.63 -8.43 5.20
N GLY A 93 18.86 -7.51 4.27
CA GLY A 93 19.80 -7.70 3.14
C GLY A 93 19.29 -8.63 2.02
N ALA A 94 18.09 -9.20 2.14
CA ALA A 94 17.45 -10.06 1.14
C ALA A 94 16.20 -9.38 0.55
N LYS A 95 15.59 -10.00 -0.46
CA LYS A 95 14.37 -9.48 -1.06
C LYS A 95 13.14 -9.80 -0.21
N ALA A 96 12.28 -8.81 -0.01
CA ALA A 96 10.99 -8.97 0.64
C ALA A 96 9.90 -8.25 -0.15
N THR A 97 8.68 -8.77 -0.02
CA THR A 97 7.46 -8.17 -0.52
C THR A 97 6.67 -7.60 0.65
N VAL A 98 6.51 -6.29 0.64
CA VAL A 98 5.80 -5.54 1.67
C VAL A 98 4.50 -5.04 1.07
N THR A 99 3.37 -5.31 1.71
CA THR A 99 2.08 -4.73 1.33
C THR A 99 1.69 -3.67 2.34
N GLY A 100 1.33 -2.48 1.89
CA GLY A 100 1.05 -1.37 2.77
C GLY A 100 0.60 -0.11 2.06
N THR A 101 0.40 0.95 2.82
CA THR A 101 0.07 2.27 2.26
C THR A 101 1.32 3.12 2.25
N GLU A 102 1.73 3.55 1.05
CA GLU A 102 2.86 4.47 0.89
C GLU A 102 2.39 5.91 1.00
N LYS A 103 3.07 6.68 1.85
CA LYS A 103 2.85 8.09 2.10
C LYS A 103 4.21 8.75 2.38
N ASP A 104 4.57 9.74 1.57
CA ASP A 104 5.80 10.54 1.76
C ASP A 104 7.05 9.66 1.95
N ASN A 105 7.27 8.69 1.04
CA ASN A 105 8.36 7.71 1.11
C ASN A 105 8.34 6.77 2.34
N THR A 106 7.25 6.77 3.10
CA THR A 106 7.03 5.86 4.22
C THR A 106 5.92 4.88 3.88
N ILE A 107 6.19 3.58 3.97
CA ILE A 107 5.19 2.53 3.80
C ILE A 107 4.71 2.12 5.18
N THR A 108 3.45 2.42 5.48
CA THR A 108 2.75 1.78 6.60
C THR A 108 2.48 0.34 6.24
N VAL A 109 3.25 -0.57 6.83
CA VAL A 109 3.23 -1.99 6.52
C VAL A 109 1.96 -2.62 7.07
N SER A 110 1.19 -3.25 6.20
CA SER A 110 0.06 -4.10 6.55
C SER A 110 0.43 -5.57 6.56
N SER A 111 1.35 -6.00 5.68
CA SER A 111 1.94 -7.34 5.72
C SER A 111 3.33 -7.37 5.10
N VAL A 112 4.14 -8.36 5.51
CA VAL A 112 5.46 -8.62 4.94
C VAL A 112 5.54 -10.10 4.60
N LYS A 113 6.12 -10.40 3.44
CA LYS A 113 6.43 -11.76 3.01
C LYS A 113 7.85 -11.81 2.45
N ALA A 114 8.57 -12.88 2.71
CA ALA A 114 9.82 -13.15 2.03
C ALA A 114 9.58 -13.23 0.51
N ALA A 115 10.43 -12.58 -0.28
CA ALA A 115 10.45 -12.73 -1.73
C ALA A 115 11.60 -13.68 -2.06
N GLN A 116 11.26 -14.92 -2.41
CA GLN A 116 12.24 -15.90 -2.90
C GLN A 116 12.74 -15.55 -4.30
#